data_AF-A0A7J5ZKV5-F1
#
_entry.id   AF-A0A7J5ZKV5-F1
#
_cell.length_a   1.000
_cell.length_b   1.000
_cell.length_c   1.000
_cell.angle_alpha   90.00
_cell.angle_beta   90.00
_cell.angle_gamma   90.00
#
_symmetry.space_group_name_H-M   'P 1'
#
loop_
_entity.id
_entity.type
_entity.pdbx_description
1 polymer ?
#
loop_
_entity_poly.entity_id
_entity_poly.type
_entity_poly.pdbx_seq_one_letter_code
_entity_poly.pdbx_strand_id
1 'polypeptide(L)'
;MKFSTCRPREEIKQLQHKVDHLEDEKCNLLTCSEILKKDLEEIKREHEKVKISVEDRGVQTDFPISSHDETAAASAEASNPGRVRDSHFGTQQNQTQDGPESGQENNNTQLFRLRLLRQTVGRLLVTFVPALDLEQVNYDCDVIDEILTQVVDEISSTEAAST
;
A
#
# COMPACT_ATOMS: atom_id res chain seq x y z
N MET A 1 -24.09 10.31 72.21
CA MET A 1 -23.07 10.62 71.19
C MET A 1 -23.13 9.54 70.11
N LYS A 2 -23.47 9.89 68.86
CA LYS A 2 -23.52 8.93 67.74
C LYS A 2 -22.18 8.96 67.02
N PHE A 3 -21.46 7.84 67.00
CA PHE A 3 -20.17 7.73 66.33
C PHE A 3 -20.36 7.73 64.81
N SER A 4 -19.70 8.68 64.14
CA SER A 4 -19.72 8.89 62.69
C SER A 4 -18.65 8.05 61.98
N THR A 5 -18.77 6.72 62.05
CA THR A 5 -17.73 5.78 61.58
C THR A 5 -17.96 5.15 60.19
N CYS A 6 -18.83 5.71 59.35
CA CYS A 6 -19.19 5.07 58.07
C CYS A 6 -18.33 5.45 56.85
N ARG A 7 -17.57 6.56 56.88
CA ARG A 7 -16.89 7.08 55.67
C ARG A 7 -15.80 6.14 55.11
N PRO A 8 -14.89 5.59 55.91
CA PRO A 8 -13.83 4.70 55.40
C PRO A 8 -14.36 3.36 54.88
N ARG A 9 -15.51 2.90 55.41
CA ARG A 9 -16.07 1.59 55.06
C ARG A 9 -16.71 1.59 53.67
N GLU A 10 -17.21 2.72 53.21
CA GLU A 10 -17.81 2.85 51.89
C GLU A 10 -16.75 3.01 50.79
N GLU A 11 -15.68 3.76 51.08
CA GLU A 11 -14.53 3.90 50.18
C GLU A 11 -13.85 2.54 49.92
N ILE A 12 -13.71 1.69 50.94
CA ILE A 12 -13.17 0.34 50.77
C ILE A 12 -14.01 -0.50 49.80
N LYS A 13 -15.35 -0.43 49.87
CA LYS A 13 -16.22 -1.17 48.94
C LYS A 13 -16.10 -0.66 47.51
N GLN A 14 -16.01 0.66 47.33
CA GLN A 14 -15.83 1.25 46.00
C GLN A 14 -14.50 0.86 45.38
N LEU A 15 -13.43 0.88 46.19
CA LEU A 15 -12.12 0.42 45.76
C LEU A 15 -12.13 -1.07 45.43
N GLN A 16 -12.81 -1.90 46.22
CA GLN A 16 -12.98 -3.33 45.96
C GLN A 16 -13.62 -3.57 44.59
N HIS A 17 -14.77 -2.94 44.32
CA HIS A 17 -15.45 -3.06 43.03
C HIS A 17 -14.58 -2.58 41.86
N LYS A 18 -13.78 -1.52 42.06
CA LYS A 18 -12.88 -1.02 41.03
C LYS A 18 -11.71 -1.98 40.77
N VAL A 19 -11.21 -2.64 41.82
CA VAL A 19 -10.19 -3.69 41.67
C VAL A 19 -10.77 -4.86 40.87
N ASP A 20 -11.95 -5.36 41.25
CA ASP A 20 -12.61 -6.47 40.54
C ASP A 20 -12.82 -6.12 39.05
N HIS A 21 -13.31 -4.91 38.76
CA HIS A 21 -13.50 -4.44 37.39
C HIS A 21 -12.19 -4.34 36.59
N LEU A 22 -11.11 -3.84 37.20
CA LEU A 22 -9.81 -3.77 36.55
C LEU A 22 -9.19 -5.15 36.34
N GLU A 23 -9.46 -6.12 37.23
CA GLU A 23 -9.04 -7.51 37.05
C GLU A 23 -9.74 -8.15 35.85
N ASP A 24 -11.03 -7.88 35.67
CA ASP A 24 -11.79 -8.33 34.49
C ASP A 24 -11.26 -7.72 33.19
N GLU A 25 -11.06 -6.39 33.15
CA GLU A 25 -10.49 -5.71 31.98
C GLU A 25 -9.09 -6.22 31.64
N LYS A 26 -8.26 -6.48 32.66
CA LYS A 26 -6.92 -7.07 32.48
C LYS A 26 -7.01 -8.47 31.89
N CYS A 27 -7.94 -9.30 32.36
CA CYS A 27 -8.16 -10.64 31.79
C CYS A 27 -8.57 -10.55 30.32
N ASN A 28 -9.53 -9.69 30.00
CA ASN A 28 -9.98 -9.46 28.63
C ASN A 28 -8.84 -8.99 27.72
N LEU A 29 -8.06 -8.00 28.17
CA LEU A 29 -6.94 -7.47 27.40
C LEU A 29 -5.84 -8.51 27.19
N LEU A 30 -5.57 -9.36 28.18
CA LEU A 30 -4.61 -10.44 28.07
C LEU A 30 -5.03 -11.45 26.98
N THR A 31 -6.31 -11.85 26.97
CA THR A 31 -6.86 -12.72 25.92
C THR A 31 -6.76 -12.07 24.54
N CYS A 32 -7.13 -10.79 24.41
CA CYS A 32 -6.97 -10.07 23.14
C CYS A 32 -5.51 -10.03 22.67
N SER A 33 -4.56 -9.81 23.59
CA SER A 33 -3.13 -9.80 23.27
C SER A 33 -2.62 -11.16 22.78
N GLU A 34 -3.12 -12.27 23.35
CA GLU A 34 -2.75 -13.62 22.92
C GLU A 34 -3.27 -13.93 21.52
N ILE A 35 -4.51 -13.52 21.22
CA ILE A 35 -5.12 -13.69 19.89
C ILE A 35 -4.33 -12.91 18.84
N LEU A 36 -4.08 -11.61 19.08
CA LEU A 36 -3.32 -10.77 18.15
C LEU A 36 -1.91 -11.32 17.88
N LYS A 37 -1.25 -11.87 18.91
CA LYS A 37 0.05 -12.52 18.75
C LYS A 37 -0.04 -13.74 17.83
N LYS A 38 -1.11 -14.53 17.94
CA LYS A 38 -1.34 -15.69 17.07
C LYS A 38 -1.58 -15.25 15.62
N ASP A 39 -2.40 -14.23 15.40
CA ASP A 39 -2.72 -13.71 14.08
C ASP A 39 -1.47 -13.13 13.39
N LEU A 40 -0.60 -12.44 14.13
CA LEU A 40 0.68 -11.97 13.60
C LEU A 40 1.59 -13.11 13.12
N GLU A 41 1.68 -14.21 13.86
CA GLU A 41 2.46 -15.38 13.45
C GLU A 41 1.82 -16.11 12.26
N GLU A 42 0.50 -16.08 12.12
CA GLU A 42 -0.23 -16.58 10.96
C GLU A 42 0.07 -15.76 9.71
N ILE A 43 -0.09 -14.43 9.78
CA ILE A 43 0.22 -13.50 8.68
C ILE A 43 1.69 -13.66 8.25
N LYS A 44 2.61 -13.78 9.21
CA LYS A 44 4.04 -13.99 8.92
C LYS A 44 4.30 -15.30 8.16
N ARG A 45 3.59 -16.38 8.52
CA ARG A 45 3.66 -17.67 7.82
C ARG A 45 3.10 -17.56 6.41
N GLU A 46 1.97 -16.88 6.23
CA GLU A 46 1.35 -16.66 4.92
C GLU A 46 2.24 -15.81 4.02
N HIS A 47 2.86 -14.75 4.55
CA HIS A 47 3.82 -13.93 3.81
C HIS A 47 5.00 -14.78 3.30
N GLU A 48 5.59 -15.63 4.14
CA GLU A 48 6.68 -16.52 3.71
C GLU A 48 6.22 -17.53 2.65
N LYS A 49 5.00 -18.07 2.77
CA LYS A 49 4.41 -18.96 1.77
C LYS A 49 4.19 -18.26 0.42
N VAL A 50 3.69 -17.03 0.42
CA VAL A 50 3.49 -16.23 -0.80
C VAL A 50 4.85 -15.87 -1.42
N LYS A 51 5.85 -15.54 -0.60
CA LYS A 51 7.20 -15.24 -1.05
C LYS A 51 7.83 -16.41 -1.82
N ILE A 52 7.69 -17.64 -1.32
CA ILE A 52 8.18 -18.85 -2.00
C ILE A 52 7.44 -19.08 -3.33
N SER A 53 6.15 -18.71 -3.43
CA SER A 53 5.37 -18.86 -4.66
C SER A 53 5.76 -17.88 -5.78
N VAL A 54 6.41 -16.75 -5.46
CA VAL A 54 6.86 -15.77 -6.46
C VAL A 54 8.16 -16.20 -7.14
N GLU A 55 8.99 -17.00 -6.47
CA GLU A 55 10.28 -17.46 -6.99
C GLU A 55 10.15 -18.61 -8.02
N ASP A 56 9.04 -19.35 -8.05
CA ASP A 56 8.84 -20.47 -8.99
C ASP A 56 8.31 -20.03 -10.39
N ARG A 57 8.00 -18.74 -10.56
CA ARG A 57 7.53 -18.16 -11.84
C ARG A 57 8.59 -17.32 -12.58
N GLY A 58 9.83 -17.33 -12.11
CA GLY A 58 10.94 -16.53 -12.62
C GLY A 58 11.64 -17.05 -13.88
N VAL A 59 10.97 -17.79 -14.78
CA VAL A 59 11.54 -18.17 -16.09
C VAL A 59 10.56 -17.86 -17.21
N GLN A 60 10.38 -16.58 -17.52
CA GLN A 60 10.10 -16.10 -18.89
C GLN A 60 10.05 -14.57 -18.88
N THR A 61 11.17 -13.94 -19.21
CA THR A 61 11.19 -12.57 -19.76
C THR A 61 11.79 -12.63 -21.14
N ASP A 62 11.06 -13.24 -22.08
CA ASP A 62 11.26 -12.97 -23.50
C ASP A 62 10.33 -11.81 -23.85
N PHE A 63 10.83 -10.60 -23.64
CA PHE A 63 10.23 -9.41 -24.25
C PHE A 63 10.51 -9.48 -25.77
N PRO A 64 9.50 -9.55 -26.65
CA PRO A 64 9.74 -9.29 -28.06
C PRO A 64 9.93 -7.79 -28.24
N ILE A 65 11.18 -7.38 -28.48
CA ILE A 65 11.51 -6.03 -28.94
C ILE A 65 10.86 -5.86 -30.32
N SER A 66 9.73 -5.16 -30.36
CA SER A 66 9.13 -4.67 -31.60
C SER A 66 9.95 -3.47 -32.09
N SER A 67 11.05 -3.73 -32.80
CA SER A 67 11.69 -2.71 -33.64
C SER A 67 11.00 -2.68 -35.00
N HIS A 68 10.12 -1.70 -35.17
CA HIS A 68 9.74 -1.18 -36.48
C HIS A 68 10.90 -0.30 -36.96
N ASP A 69 11.49 -0.60 -38.12
CA ASP A 69 11.83 0.41 -39.13
C ASP A 69 12.26 -0.20 -40.48
N GLU A 70 11.46 0.19 -41.48
CA GLU A 70 11.80 0.72 -42.79
C GLU A 70 12.84 0.05 -43.75
N THR A 71 12.28 -0.35 -44.90
CA THR A 71 12.75 -0.19 -46.29
C THR A 71 13.68 -1.20 -47.00
N ALA A 72 13.05 -1.82 -48.02
CA ALA A 72 13.46 -2.01 -49.42
C ALA A 72 14.35 -3.21 -49.82
N ALA A 73 13.75 -4.17 -50.57
CA ALA A 73 14.01 -4.36 -52.01
C ALA A 73 13.16 -5.50 -52.64
N ALA A 74 12.37 -5.11 -53.66
CA ALA A 74 12.08 -5.77 -54.95
C ALA A 74 11.47 -7.20 -55.09
N SER A 75 10.42 -7.23 -55.96
CA SER A 75 9.88 -8.33 -56.80
C SER A 75 9.04 -9.42 -56.11
N ALA A 76 7.92 -9.91 -56.63
CA ALA A 76 7.30 -9.86 -57.96
C ALA A 76 5.77 -10.02 -57.86
N GLU A 77 5.10 -9.71 -58.97
CA GLU A 77 3.67 -9.60 -59.25
C GLU A 77 2.84 -10.89 -59.04
N ALA A 78 1.55 -10.76 -58.69
CA ALA A 78 0.41 -11.25 -59.49
C ALA A 78 -0.95 -11.15 -58.74
N SER A 79 -1.83 -10.31 -59.27
CA SER A 79 -3.22 -10.60 -59.65
C SER A 79 -4.20 -11.29 -58.67
N ASN A 80 -5.15 -10.53 -58.11
CA ASN A 80 -6.58 -10.50 -58.52
C ASN A 80 -7.49 -9.73 -57.52
N PRO A 81 -8.58 -9.09 -57.97
CA PRO A 81 -9.49 -8.32 -57.13
C PRO A 81 -10.76 -9.10 -56.69
N GLY A 82 -11.25 -8.76 -55.49
CA GLY A 82 -12.67 -8.65 -55.15
C GLY A 82 -13.54 -9.92 -55.03
N ARG A 83 -14.04 -10.19 -53.81
CA ARG A 83 -15.47 -10.53 -53.62
C ARG A 83 -15.97 -10.38 -52.19
N VAL A 84 -17.08 -9.67 -52.11
CA VAL A 84 -18.03 -9.52 -51.01
C VAL A 84 -18.62 -10.86 -50.57
N ARG A 85 -18.74 -11.10 -49.25
CA ARG A 85 -19.94 -11.71 -48.62
C ARG A 85 -19.94 -11.58 -47.09
N ASP A 86 -20.77 -10.66 -46.62
CA ASP A 86 -21.76 -10.77 -45.53
C ASP A 86 -21.71 -12.02 -44.64
N SER A 87 -21.62 -11.83 -43.31
CA SER A 87 -22.48 -12.55 -42.38
C SER A 87 -22.61 -11.83 -41.04
N HIS A 88 -23.84 -11.83 -40.57
CA HIS A 88 -24.43 -11.16 -39.44
C HIS A 88 -24.39 -12.07 -38.19
N PHE A 89 -24.40 -11.46 -37.00
CA PHE A 89 -25.04 -11.92 -35.75
C PHE A 89 -24.23 -12.79 -34.77
N GLY A 90 -24.15 -12.32 -33.50
CA GLY A 90 -23.63 -13.09 -32.37
C GLY A 90 -23.33 -12.29 -31.10
N THR A 91 -24.31 -11.58 -30.53
CA THR A 91 -24.35 -11.29 -29.08
C THR A 91 -24.63 -12.61 -28.35
N GLN A 92 -24.23 -12.73 -27.06
CA GLN A 92 -24.54 -13.80 -26.06
C GLN A 92 -23.52 -14.96 -26.04
N GLN A 93 -22.91 -15.47 -24.95
CA GLN A 93 -22.98 -15.38 -23.47
C GLN A 93 -21.63 -15.98 -22.95
N ASN A 94 -21.09 -15.63 -21.77
CA ASN A 94 -21.39 -16.33 -20.52
C ASN A 94 -20.79 -15.58 -19.31
N GLN A 95 -21.65 -15.28 -18.34
CA GLN A 95 -21.31 -15.21 -16.94
C GLN A 95 -21.02 -16.62 -16.43
N THR A 96 -19.91 -16.79 -15.69
CA THR A 96 -19.89 -17.65 -14.51
C THR A 96 -19.11 -16.90 -13.44
N GLN A 97 -19.84 -16.51 -12.40
CA GLN A 97 -19.33 -16.07 -11.10
C GLN A 97 -18.47 -17.19 -10.49
N ASP A 98 -17.32 -16.85 -9.92
CA ASP A 98 -16.98 -17.07 -8.49
C ASP A 98 -15.48 -16.76 -8.31
N GLY A 99 -15.15 -15.83 -7.42
CA GLY A 99 -13.76 -15.48 -7.12
C GLY A 99 -13.67 -14.11 -6.44
N PRO A 100 -13.32 -14.04 -5.14
CA PRO A 100 -13.46 -12.83 -4.35
C PRO A 100 -12.48 -11.76 -4.83
N GLU A 101 -12.95 -10.52 -4.86
CA GLU A 101 -12.16 -9.31 -5.02
C GLU A 101 -10.92 -9.32 -4.12
N SER A 102 -9.74 -9.65 -4.67
CA SER A 102 -8.44 -9.40 -4.04
C SER A 102 -7.81 -8.09 -4.54
N GLY A 103 -8.63 -7.11 -4.92
CA GLY A 103 -8.16 -5.79 -5.33
C GLY A 103 -7.66 -4.92 -4.17
N GLN A 104 -7.95 -5.27 -2.93
CA GLN A 104 -7.79 -4.36 -1.79
C GLN A 104 -6.42 -4.46 -1.09
N GLU A 105 -5.78 -5.64 -1.08
CA GLU A 105 -4.50 -5.83 -0.38
C GLU A 105 -3.32 -5.16 -1.08
N ASN A 106 -3.34 -5.11 -2.42
CA ASN A 106 -2.30 -4.46 -3.21
C ASN A 106 -2.28 -2.95 -2.93
N ASN A 107 -3.45 -2.29 -2.89
CA ASN A 107 -3.53 -0.85 -2.68
C ASN A 107 -2.97 -0.43 -1.32
N ASN A 108 -3.32 -1.13 -0.24
CA ASN A 108 -2.78 -0.84 1.09
C ASN A 108 -1.26 -1.05 1.15
N THR A 109 -0.77 -2.09 0.48
CA THR A 109 0.67 -2.37 0.39
C THR A 109 1.42 -1.29 -0.40
N GLN A 110 0.83 -0.80 -1.50
CA GLN A 110 1.40 0.28 -2.30
C GLN A 110 1.38 1.61 -1.55
N LEU A 111 0.28 1.94 -0.86
CA LEU A 111 0.19 3.14 -0.02
C LEU A 111 1.25 3.13 1.10
N PHE A 112 1.46 1.99 1.75
CA PHE A 112 2.51 1.84 2.75
C PHE A 112 3.91 2.05 2.16
N ARG A 113 4.20 1.47 0.99
CA ARG A 113 5.49 1.65 0.30
C ARG A 113 5.71 3.10 -0.12
N LEU A 114 4.68 3.77 -0.63
CA LEU A 114 4.73 5.17 -1.03
C LEU A 114 4.98 6.08 0.19
N ARG A 115 4.31 5.83 1.31
CA ARG A 115 4.54 6.54 2.57
C ARG A 115 5.99 6.40 3.02
N LEU A 116 6.56 5.20 2.98
CA LEU A 116 7.96 4.96 3.35
C LEU A 116 8.94 5.67 2.41
N LEU A 117 8.64 5.69 1.11
CA LEU A 117 9.41 6.45 0.14
C LEU A 117 9.39 7.95 0.47
N ARG A 118 8.22 8.52 0.72
CA ARG A 118 8.06 9.92 1.10
C ARG A 118 8.78 10.26 2.41
N GLN A 119 8.82 9.35 3.38
CA GLN A 119 9.65 9.54 4.58
C GLN A 119 11.14 9.60 4.26
N THR A 120 11.61 8.72 3.37
CA THR A 120 13.01 8.67 2.96
C THR A 120 13.40 9.94 2.19
N VAL A 121 12.55 10.38 1.26
CA VAL A 121 12.72 11.62 0.51
C VAL A 121 12.64 12.83 1.44
N GLY A 122 11.68 12.89 2.37
CA GLY A 122 11.58 13.97 3.35
C GLY A 122 12.86 14.14 4.17
N ARG A 123 13.45 13.04 4.64
CA ARG A 123 14.76 13.07 5.32
C ARG A 123 15.88 13.64 4.46
N LEU A 124 15.87 13.35 3.15
CA LEU A 124 16.82 13.93 2.22
C LEU A 124 16.52 15.43 2.00
N LEU A 125 15.26 15.81 1.86
CA LEU A 125 14.86 17.20 1.63
C LEU A 125 15.29 18.14 2.75
N VAL A 126 15.42 17.68 4.00
CA VAL A 126 15.95 18.49 5.11
C VAL A 126 17.34 19.08 4.80
N THR A 127 18.16 18.43 3.97
CA THR A 127 19.47 18.99 3.58
C THR A 127 19.35 20.19 2.64
N PHE A 128 18.26 20.28 1.89
CA PHE A 128 17.98 21.39 0.96
C PHE A 128 17.05 22.44 1.60
N VAL A 129 16.15 22.00 2.48
CA VAL A 129 15.16 22.82 3.19
C VAL A 129 15.30 22.56 4.70
N PRO A 130 16.25 23.23 5.39
CA PRO A 130 16.49 22.98 6.83
C PRO A 130 15.32 23.37 7.74
N ALA A 131 14.39 24.19 7.25
CA ALA A 131 13.17 24.57 7.96
C ALA A 131 12.06 23.51 7.87
N LEU A 132 12.25 22.43 7.09
CA LEU A 132 11.28 21.35 6.97
C LEU A 132 11.24 20.51 8.26
N ASP A 133 10.15 20.65 9.02
CA ASP A 133 9.90 19.86 10.22
C ASP A 133 9.20 18.53 9.87
N LEU A 134 9.97 17.45 9.85
CA LEU A 134 9.51 16.10 9.52
C LEU A 134 8.45 15.54 10.49
N GLU A 135 8.33 16.09 11.69
CA GLU A 135 7.33 15.66 12.68
C GLU A 135 5.93 16.20 12.35
N GLN A 136 5.85 17.32 11.61
CA GLN A 136 4.60 17.95 11.21
C GLN A 136 4.12 17.52 9.82
N VAL A 137 4.94 16.81 9.05
CA VAL A 137 4.60 16.40 7.68
C VAL A 137 3.69 15.17 7.66
N ASN A 138 2.58 15.28 6.93
CA ASN A 138 1.73 14.13 6.60
C ASN A 138 2.23 13.40 5.35
N TYR A 139 2.84 12.23 5.54
CA TYR A 139 3.40 11.40 4.45
C TYR A 139 2.35 10.65 3.62
N ASP A 140 1.09 10.64 4.06
CA ASP A 140 0.00 10.03 3.29
C ASP A 140 -0.49 10.96 2.16
N CYS A 141 -0.02 12.22 2.11
CA CYS A 141 -0.32 13.21 1.08
C CYS A 141 0.91 13.57 0.22
N ASP A 142 0.68 14.35 -0.84
CA ASP A 142 1.68 14.68 -1.87
C ASP A 142 2.61 15.85 -1.47
N VAL A 143 2.56 16.30 -0.22
CA VAL A 143 3.35 17.46 0.28
C VAL A 143 4.85 17.27 0.06
N ILE A 144 5.36 16.06 0.28
CA ILE A 144 6.78 15.75 0.02
C ILE A 144 7.10 15.86 -1.47
N ASP A 145 6.19 15.44 -2.34
CA ASP A 145 6.36 15.45 -3.79
C ASP A 145 6.36 16.90 -4.33
N GLU A 146 5.51 17.78 -3.76
CA GLU A 146 5.47 19.21 -4.06
C GLU A 146 6.76 19.92 -3.65
N ILE A 147 7.24 19.67 -2.44
CA ILE A 147 8.50 20.26 -1.94
C ILE A 147 9.68 19.75 -2.78
N LEU A 148 9.70 18.45 -3.11
CA LEU A 148 10.72 17.88 -3.99
C LEU A 148 10.73 18.57 -5.35
N THR A 149 9.56 18.81 -5.94
CA THR A 149 9.44 19.51 -7.22
C THR A 149 10.01 20.93 -7.12
N GLN A 150 9.66 21.69 -6.08
CA GLN A 150 10.20 23.03 -5.86
C GLN A 150 11.73 23.04 -5.72
N VAL A 151 12.30 22.12 -4.95
CA VAL A 151 13.75 22.01 -4.79
C VAL A 151 14.43 21.67 -6.12
N VAL A 152 13.84 20.77 -6.92
CA VAL A 152 14.37 20.40 -8.25
C VAL A 152 14.30 21.57 -9.24
N ASP A 153 13.23 22.35 -9.19
CA ASP A 153 13.07 23.55 -10.02
C ASP A 153 14.07 24.66 -9.63
N GLU A 154 14.36 24.80 -8.34
CA GLU A 154 15.34 25.77 -7.83
C GLU A 154 16.78 25.41 -8.24
N ILE A 155 17.19 24.14 -8.12
CA ILE A 155 18.52 23.70 -8.54
C ILE A 155 18.72 23.83 -10.06
N SER A 156 17.68 23.51 -10.85
CA SER A 156 17.77 23.60 -12.31
C SER A 156 17.77 25.06 -12.79
N SER A 157 17.03 25.94 -12.11
CA SER A 157 17.04 27.38 -12.40
C SER A 157 18.37 28.05 -12.02
N THR A 158 19.02 27.60 -10.95
CA THR A 158 20.33 28.13 -10.52
C THR A 158 21.49 27.66 -11.38
N GLU A 159 21.42 26.44 -11.95
CA GLU A 159 22.39 25.98 -12.95
C GLU A 159 22.31 26.78 -14.27
N ALA A 160 21.11 27.14 -14.72
CA ALA A 160 20.93 27.88 -15.98
C ALA A 160 21.41 29.36 -15.92
N ALA A 161 21.48 29.96 -14.72
CA ALA A 161 21.91 31.35 -14.54
C ALA A 161 23.43 31.53 -14.35
N SER A 162 24.20 30.44 -14.30
CA SER A 162 25.65 30.43 -14.07
C SER A 162 26.51 30.16 -15.31
N THR A 163 25.90 30.11 -16.51
CA THR A 163 26.57 30.03 -17.83
C THR A 163 26.41 31.30 -18.63
#